data_AF-A0A7X8LSB8-F1
#
_entry.id   AF-A0A7X8LSB8-F1
#
_cell.length_a   1.000
_cell.length_b   1.000
_cell.length_c   1.000
_cell.angle_alpha   90.00
_cell.angle_beta   90.00
_cell.angle_gamma   90.00
#
_symmetry.space_group_name_H-M   'P 1'
#
loop_
_entity.id
_entity.type
_entity.pdbx_description
1 polymer ?
#
loop_
_entity_poly.entity_id
_entity_poly.type
_entity_poly.pdbx_seq_one_letter_code
_entity_poly.pdbx_strand_id
1 'polypeptide(L)'
;MKTILMAAVLLTANACAALASGTAQAKWDSLSQKQRESVQAAYEKWKAEPETRRKALAENYRRYMAMSPEQRADIARKWERFNNLPEAEKKALVEKYNKWKDLSQSRKDELKRKYSRDERGSSGRGERSGSDRRSERRGGGR
;
A
#
# COMPACT_ATOMS: atom_id res chain seq x y z
N MET A 1 -3.34 13.54 9.50
CA MET A 1 -2.09 14.26 9.15
C MET A 1 -0.84 13.52 9.66
N LYS A 2 -0.66 12.25 9.29
CA LYS A 2 0.45 11.38 9.78
C LYS A 2 1.29 10.77 8.63
N THR A 3 1.05 11.21 7.40
CA THR A 3 1.64 10.66 6.17
C THR A 3 2.49 11.66 5.38
N ILE A 4 2.51 12.93 5.81
CA ILE A 4 3.12 14.04 5.05
C ILE A 4 4.65 13.90 4.95
N LEU A 5 5.31 13.24 5.92
CA LEU A 5 6.75 12.99 5.85
C LEU A 5 7.17 11.87 4.90
N MET A 6 6.27 10.94 4.52
CA MET A 6 6.56 10.03 3.41
C MET A 6 6.29 10.68 2.04
N ALA A 7 5.33 11.61 1.97
CA ALA A 7 5.06 12.37 0.76
C ALA A 7 6.18 13.36 0.40
N ALA A 8 6.90 13.92 1.39
CA ALA A 8 7.99 14.86 1.14
C ALA A 8 9.25 14.21 0.49
N VAL A 9 9.33 12.87 0.47
CA VAL A 9 10.44 12.13 -0.18
C VAL A 9 9.95 11.31 -1.38
N LEU A 10 8.65 11.12 -1.55
CA LEU A 10 8.03 10.36 -2.65
C LEU A 10 7.54 11.23 -3.82
N LEU A 11 8.05 12.46 -3.95
CA LEU A 11 7.62 13.40 -4.99
C LEU A 11 8.75 13.75 -5.97
N THR A 12 9.31 12.73 -6.62
CA THR A 12 9.95 12.89 -7.93
C THR A 12 9.72 11.64 -8.77
N ALA A 13 8.49 11.48 -9.28
CA ALA A 13 8.26 10.70 -10.49
C ALA A 13 8.04 11.69 -11.64
N ASN A 14 9.12 12.13 -12.28
CA ASN A 14 9.10 12.34 -13.72
C ASN A 14 10.52 12.41 -14.30
N ALA A 15 10.75 11.54 -15.28
CA ALA A 15 11.74 11.60 -16.36
C ALA A 15 13.17 12.04 -16.00
N CYS A 16 14.08 11.07 -15.80
CA CYS A 16 15.15 10.83 -16.77
C CYS A 16 16.01 9.66 -16.29
N ALA A 17 16.07 8.59 -17.08
CA ALA A 17 17.26 7.76 -17.12
C ALA A 17 18.34 8.59 -17.82
N ALA A 18 19.01 9.48 -17.08
CA ALA A 18 20.24 10.12 -17.52
C ALA A 18 20.94 10.75 -16.32
N LEU A 19 22.02 10.10 -15.88
CA LEU A 19 23.17 10.72 -15.24
C LEU A 19 23.01 11.25 -13.80
N ALA A 20 24.14 11.18 -13.11
CA ALA A 20 24.50 11.96 -11.93
C ALA A 20 23.86 11.56 -10.60
N SER A 21 24.74 11.09 -9.72
CA SER A 21 24.82 11.47 -8.31
C SER A 21 24.70 12.99 -8.15
N GLY A 22 23.53 13.56 -8.36
CA GLY A 22 23.22 14.93 -7.96
C GLY A 22 23.32 14.99 -6.44
N THR A 23 24.25 15.78 -5.93
CA THR A 23 24.40 16.02 -4.49
C THR A 23 23.07 16.51 -3.93
N ALA A 24 22.82 16.28 -2.63
CA ALA A 24 21.62 16.80 -1.97
C ALA A 24 21.46 18.31 -2.19
N GLN A 25 22.58 19.03 -2.35
CA GLN A 25 22.65 20.44 -2.69
C GLN A 25 22.07 20.75 -4.09
N ALA A 26 22.48 20.04 -5.15
CA ALA A 26 21.96 20.26 -6.50
C ALA A 26 20.44 20.01 -6.59
N LYS A 27 19.91 19.07 -5.80
CA LYS A 27 18.47 18.82 -5.69
C LYS A 27 17.74 19.89 -4.90
N TRP A 28 18.38 20.47 -3.88
CA TRP A 28 17.82 21.58 -3.11
C TRP A 28 17.76 22.87 -3.93
N ASP A 29 18.80 23.11 -4.72
CA ASP A 29 18.93 24.29 -5.56
C ASP A 29 17.88 24.31 -6.68
N SER A 30 17.45 23.14 -7.17
CA SER A 30 16.38 23.00 -8.17
C SER A 30 14.95 23.10 -7.61
N LEU A 31 14.77 23.15 -6.29
CA LEU A 31 13.45 23.34 -5.68
C LEU A 31 12.99 24.79 -5.82
N SER A 32 11.73 24.98 -6.23
CA SER A 32 11.05 26.27 -6.15
C SER A 32 10.89 26.72 -4.70
N GLN A 33 10.67 28.03 -4.50
CA GLN A 33 10.46 28.61 -3.18
C GLN A 33 9.36 27.89 -2.37
N LYS A 34 8.22 27.60 -3.00
CA LYS A 34 7.10 26.87 -2.38
C LYS A 34 7.48 25.44 -1.96
N GLN A 35 8.34 24.77 -2.73
CA GLN A 35 8.83 23.44 -2.38
C GLN A 35 9.81 23.51 -1.20
N ARG A 36 10.73 24.49 -1.18
CA ARG A 36 11.64 24.71 -0.04
C ARG A 36 10.88 24.99 1.25
N GLU A 37 9.87 25.85 1.20
CA GLU A 37 8.98 26.14 2.34
C GLU A 37 8.26 24.88 2.85
N SER A 38 7.79 24.04 1.93
CA SER A 38 7.14 22.77 2.28
C SER A 38 8.11 21.81 2.98
N VAL A 39 9.36 21.72 2.50
CA VAL A 39 10.40 20.90 3.12
C VAL A 39 10.79 21.45 4.50
N GLN A 40 10.94 22.77 4.62
CA GLN A 40 11.25 23.41 5.90
C GLN A 40 10.12 23.19 6.93
N ALA A 41 8.86 23.36 6.53
CA ALA A 41 7.71 23.09 7.39
C ALA A 41 7.63 21.61 7.83
N ALA A 42 8.02 20.68 6.94
CA ALA A 42 8.11 19.27 7.29
C ALA A 42 9.27 18.99 8.27
N TYR A 43 10.40 19.65 8.10
CA TYR A 43 11.56 19.55 8.99
C TYR A 43 11.25 20.05 10.40
N GLU A 44 10.63 21.23 10.55
CA GLU A 44 10.24 21.77 11.86
C GLU A 44 9.28 20.83 12.60
N LYS A 45 8.31 20.25 11.87
CA LYS A 45 7.41 19.23 12.44
C LYS A 45 8.17 17.98 12.88
N TRP A 46 9.11 17.49 12.07
CA TRP A 46 9.93 16.33 12.43
C TRP A 46 10.79 16.61 13.67
N LYS A 47 11.37 17.81 13.77
CA LYS A 47 12.19 18.23 14.90
C LYS A 47 11.38 18.33 16.20
N ALA A 48 10.11 18.76 16.10
CA ALA A 48 9.19 18.85 17.23
C ALA A 48 8.64 17.48 17.71
N GLU A 49 8.85 16.39 16.96
CA GLU A 49 8.39 15.05 17.37
C GLU A 49 9.25 14.42 18.48
N PRO A 50 8.65 13.61 19.38
CA PRO A 50 9.39 12.88 20.40
C PRO A 50 10.50 12.01 19.81
N GLU A 51 11.58 11.81 20.56
CA GLU A 51 12.75 11.03 20.10
C GLU A 51 12.37 9.61 19.65
N THR A 52 11.43 8.97 20.35
CA THR A 52 10.91 7.64 19.99
C THR A 52 10.26 7.62 18.61
N ARG A 53 9.51 8.67 18.26
CA ARG A 53 8.93 8.86 16.93
C ARG A 53 10.00 9.13 15.89
N ARG A 54 10.97 10.00 16.19
CA ARG A 54 12.09 10.30 15.28
C ARG A 54 12.91 9.04 14.94
N LYS A 55 13.19 8.19 15.93
CA LYS A 55 13.88 6.89 15.74
C LYS A 55 13.07 5.96 14.83
N ALA A 56 11.77 5.80 15.09
CA ALA A 56 10.90 4.97 14.25
C ALA A 56 10.84 5.48 12.80
N LEU A 57 10.81 6.80 12.59
CA LEU A 57 10.84 7.40 11.26
C LEU A 57 12.18 7.13 10.56
N ALA A 58 13.30 7.28 11.24
CA ALA A 58 14.63 7.00 10.69
C ALA A 58 14.77 5.52 10.28
N GLU A 59 14.25 4.60 11.09
CA GLU A 59 14.25 3.17 10.76
C GLU A 59 13.38 2.86 9.54
N ASN A 60 12.17 3.45 9.46
CA ASN A 60 11.30 3.32 8.30
C ASN A 60 11.98 3.81 7.03
N TYR A 61 12.67 4.94 7.10
CA TYR A 61 13.43 5.49 6.00
C TYR A 61 14.57 4.55 5.56
N ARG A 62 15.33 4.02 6.52
CA ARG A 62 16.40 3.04 6.24
C ARG A 62 15.85 1.80 5.54
N ARG A 63 14.71 1.26 6.00
CA ARG A 63 14.05 0.12 5.36
C ARG A 63 13.60 0.44 3.94
N TYR A 64 13.02 1.61 3.72
CA TYR A 64 12.60 2.05 2.40
C TYR A 64 13.78 2.21 1.43
N MET A 65 14.91 2.75 1.89
CA MET A 65 16.12 2.86 1.07
C MET A 65 16.73 1.50 0.73
N ALA A 66 16.59 0.52 1.62
CA ALA A 66 17.01 -0.86 1.38
C ALA A 66 16.06 -1.68 0.48
N MET A 67 14.87 -1.17 0.14
CA MET A 67 13.93 -1.85 -0.77
C MET A 67 14.43 -1.86 -2.21
N SER A 68 13.99 -2.84 -2.98
CA SER A 68 14.26 -2.90 -4.42
C SER A 68 13.53 -1.77 -5.17
N PRO A 69 14.01 -1.38 -6.37
CA PRO A 69 13.31 -0.39 -7.20
C PRO A 69 11.85 -0.76 -7.48
N GLU A 70 11.54 -2.04 -7.66
CA GLU A 70 10.20 -2.54 -7.95
C GLU A 70 9.28 -2.39 -6.73
N GLN A 71 9.80 -2.68 -5.53
CA GLN A 71 9.07 -2.47 -4.28
C GLN A 71 8.77 -0.99 -4.05
N ARG A 72 9.74 -0.11 -4.32
CA ARG A 72 9.53 1.34 -4.24
C ARG A 72 8.49 1.82 -5.25
N ALA A 73 8.53 1.30 -6.48
CA ALA A 73 7.55 1.62 -7.51
C ALA A 73 6.14 1.16 -7.10
N ASP A 74 6.00 -0.01 -6.47
CA ASP A 74 4.73 -0.49 -5.96
C ASP A 74 4.14 0.40 -4.86
N ILE A 75 4.99 0.84 -3.92
CA ILE A 75 4.60 1.80 -2.89
C ILE A 75 4.14 3.12 -3.51
N ALA A 76 4.88 3.63 -4.50
CA ALA A 76 4.54 4.86 -5.21
C ALA A 76 3.15 4.75 -5.89
N ARG A 77 2.88 3.65 -6.61
CA ARG A 77 1.56 3.41 -7.23
C ARG A 77 0.43 3.34 -6.20
N LYS A 78 0.64 2.64 -5.08
CA LYS A 78 -0.35 2.55 -4.00
C LYS A 78 -0.62 3.93 -3.38
N TRP A 79 0.42 4.73 -3.22
CA TRP A 79 0.33 6.09 -2.70
C TRP A 79 -0.44 7.02 -3.64
N GLU A 80 -0.16 6.96 -4.94
CA GLU A 80 -0.87 7.71 -5.96
C GLU A 80 -2.37 7.36 -5.97
N ARG A 81 -2.70 6.05 -5.98
CA ARG A 81 -4.09 5.59 -5.87
C ARG A 81 -4.77 6.16 -4.64
N PHE A 82 -4.10 6.14 -3.48
CA PHE A 82 -4.64 6.72 -2.25
C PHE A 82 -4.86 8.23 -2.36
N ASN A 83 -3.94 8.99 -2.96
CA ASN A 83 -4.08 10.44 -3.13
C ASN A 83 -5.19 10.81 -4.11
N ASN A 84 -5.48 9.95 -5.08
CA ASN A 84 -6.55 10.16 -6.03
C ASN A 84 -7.95 9.81 -5.48
N LEU A 85 -8.02 9.15 -4.30
CA LEU A 85 -9.32 8.87 -3.67
C LEU A 85 -10.01 10.17 -3.21
N PRO A 86 -11.35 10.23 -3.26
CA PRO A 86 -12.13 11.29 -2.63
C PRO A 86 -11.84 11.39 -1.13
N GLU A 87 -11.95 12.59 -0.56
CA GLU A 87 -11.62 12.82 0.85
C GLU A 87 -12.46 11.98 1.81
N ALA A 88 -13.74 11.74 1.47
CA ALA A 88 -14.62 10.86 2.25
C ALA A 88 -14.09 9.42 2.30
N GLU A 89 -13.62 8.90 1.17
CA GLU A 89 -13.07 7.54 1.07
C GLU A 89 -11.72 7.43 1.79
N LYS A 90 -10.86 8.44 1.66
CA LYS A 90 -9.59 8.52 2.42
C LYS A 90 -9.85 8.44 3.92
N LYS A 91 -10.80 9.23 4.42
CA LYS A 91 -11.18 9.22 5.85
C LYS A 91 -11.68 7.85 6.28
N ALA A 92 -12.58 7.25 5.52
CA ALA A 92 -13.10 5.92 5.82
C ALA A 92 -11.99 4.85 5.83
N LEU A 93 -11.03 4.92 4.90
CA LEU A 93 -9.91 3.99 4.84
C LEU A 93 -8.96 4.17 6.04
N VAL A 94 -8.63 5.41 6.40
CA VAL A 94 -7.81 5.72 7.57
C VAL A 94 -8.49 5.27 8.86
N GLU A 95 -9.80 5.46 8.99
CA GLU A 95 -10.57 5.03 10.15
C GLU A 95 -10.56 3.49 10.29
N LYS A 96 -10.82 2.77 9.20
CA LYS A 96 -10.73 1.30 9.16
C LYS A 96 -9.34 0.82 9.55
N TYR A 97 -8.30 1.48 9.06
CA TYR A 97 -6.92 1.16 9.41
C TYR A 97 -6.63 1.39 10.90
N ASN A 98 -7.08 2.51 11.47
CA ASN A 98 -6.88 2.79 12.90
C ASN A 98 -7.58 1.73 13.76
N LYS A 99 -8.85 1.40 13.45
CA LYS A 99 -9.59 0.32 14.12
C LYS A 99 -8.83 -1.00 14.05
N TRP A 100 -8.33 -1.37 12.87
CA TRP A 100 -7.55 -2.59 12.69
C TRP A 100 -6.24 -2.57 13.49
N LYS A 101 -5.53 -1.43 13.50
CA LYS A 101 -4.26 -1.28 14.21
C LYS A 101 -4.43 -1.51 15.71
N ASP A 102 -5.53 -1.01 16.27
CA ASP A 102 -5.85 -1.09 17.71
C ASP A 102 -6.38 -2.47 18.13
N LEU A 103 -6.69 -3.38 17.18
CA LEU A 103 -7.06 -4.75 17.50
C LEU A 103 -5.89 -5.51 18.15
N SER A 104 -6.23 -6.36 19.12
CA SER A 104 -5.27 -7.31 19.73
C SER A 104 -4.75 -8.31 18.69
N GLN A 105 -3.57 -8.87 18.93
CA GLN A 105 -2.95 -9.84 18.02
C GLN A 105 -3.84 -11.07 17.81
N SER A 106 -4.42 -11.60 18.89
CA SER A 106 -5.37 -12.73 18.83
C SER A 106 -6.56 -12.44 17.91
N ARG A 107 -7.11 -11.21 17.97
CA ARG A 107 -8.23 -10.81 17.12
C ARG A 107 -7.82 -10.65 15.65
N LYS A 108 -6.61 -10.14 15.38
CA LYS A 108 -6.06 -10.08 14.02
C LYS A 108 -5.87 -11.48 13.43
N ASP A 109 -5.37 -12.43 14.23
CA ASP A 109 -5.13 -13.81 13.79
C ASP A 109 -6.44 -14.58 13.57
N GLU A 110 -7.46 -14.35 14.41
CA GLU A 110 -8.81 -14.86 14.19
C GLU A 110 -9.40 -14.36 12.87
N LEU A 111 -9.34 -13.05 12.61
CA LEU A 111 -9.83 -12.46 11.37
C LEU A 111 -9.11 -13.04 10.16
N LYS A 112 -7.77 -13.14 10.21
CA LYS A 112 -6.97 -13.73 9.14
C LYS A 112 -7.39 -15.18 8.86
N ARG A 113 -7.58 -15.99 9.90
CA ARG A 113 -8.05 -17.39 9.76
C ARG A 113 -9.43 -17.49 9.12
N LYS A 114 -10.35 -16.59 9.47
CA LYS A 114 -11.69 -16.54 8.88
C LYS A 114 -11.64 -16.24 7.38
N TYR A 115 -10.94 -15.17 7.00
CA TYR A 115 -10.78 -14.82 5.58
C TYR A 115 -10.06 -15.90 4.77
N SER A 116 -8.99 -16.51 5.31
CA SER A 116 -8.30 -17.61 4.62
C SER A 116 -9.13 -18.89 4.48
N ARG A 117 -10.09 -19.13 5.38
CA ARG A 117 -11.02 -20.28 5.29
C ARG A 117 -12.09 -20.03 4.23
N ASP A 118 -12.63 -18.82 4.17
CA ASP A 118 -13.68 -18.45 3.21
C ASP A 118 -13.15 -18.42 1.76
N GLU A 119 -11.91 -17.98 1.54
CA GLU A 119 -11.26 -18.06 0.21
C GLU A 119 -11.09 -19.49 -0.31
N ARG A 120 -10.87 -20.48 0.58
CA ARG A 120 -10.82 -21.91 0.19
C ARG A 120 -12.20 -22.52 -0.05
N GLY A 121 -13.27 -21.93 0.48
CA GLY A 121 -14.64 -22.38 0.29
C GLY A 121 -15.30 -21.84 -0.99
N SER A 122 -14.86 -20.68 -1.48
CA SER A 122 -15.42 -20.04 -2.68
C SER A 122 -14.84 -20.59 -3.99
N SER A 123 -13.64 -21.18 -3.98
CA SER A 123 -13.02 -21.76 -5.17
C SER A 123 -13.47 -23.20 -5.50
N GLY A 124 -14.36 -23.79 -4.69
CA GLY A 124 -14.81 -25.19 -4.84
C GLY A 124 -16.29 -25.39 -5.16
N ARG A 125 -17.06 -24.32 -5.44
CA ARG A 125 -18.52 -24.41 -5.62
C ARG A 125 -18.97 -23.89 -6.99
N GLY A 126 -18.31 -24.36 -8.04
CA GLY A 126 -18.59 -23.96 -9.42
C GLY A 126 -18.38 -25.08 -10.43
N GLU A 127 -18.69 -26.34 -10.12
CA GLU A 127 -18.58 -27.45 -11.10
C GLU A 127 -19.33 -28.71 -10.62
N ARG A 128 -20.65 -28.59 -10.37
CA ARG A 128 -21.52 -29.77 -10.20
C ARG A 128 -22.97 -29.38 -10.43
N SER A 129 -23.33 -29.13 -11.69
CA SER A 129 -24.74 -29.20 -12.12
C SER A 129 -24.83 -29.27 -13.64
N GLY A 130 -25.50 -30.31 -14.13
CA GLY A 130 -26.16 -30.27 -15.45
C GLY A 130 -25.74 -31.31 -16.47
N SER A 131 -26.17 -32.57 -16.29
CA SER A 131 -26.88 -33.39 -17.30
C SER A 131 -26.74 -34.88 -16.92
N ASP A 132 -27.71 -35.43 -16.17
CA ASP A 132 -28.76 -36.31 -16.70
C ASP A 132 -28.20 -37.45 -17.56
N ARG A 133 -28.05 -38.69 -17.07
CA ARG A 133 -29.13 -39.66 -16.80
C ARG A 133 -30.32 -39.57 -17.77
N ARG A 134 -30.22 -40.16 -18.97
CA ARG A 134 -31.39 -40.80 -19.58
C ARG A 134 -31.07 -41.92 -20.58
N SER A 135 -31.60 -43.10 -20.22
CA SER A 135 -32.03 -44.24 -21.02
C SER A 135 -30.99 -45.12 -21.72
N GLU A 136 -30.56 -46.15 -20.99
CA GLU A 136 -30.72 -47.53 -21.46
C GLU A 136 -32.17 -47.76 -21.91
N ARG A 137 -32.38 -48.16 -23.18
CA ARG A 137 -33.32 -49.24 -23.61
C ARG A 137 -33.50 -49.28 -25.14
N ARG A 138 -33.62 -50.54 -25.61
CA ARG A 138 -33.96 -51.05 -26.97
C ARG A 138 -32.74 -51.11 -27.90
N GLY A 139 -32.35 -52.21 -28.55
CA GLY A 139 -32.99 -53.48 -28.95
C GLY A 139 -32.26 -53.89 -30.25
N GLY A 140 -31.62 -55.05 -30.35
CA GLY A 140 -32.11 -56.19 -31.14
C GLY A 140 -31.62 -56.21 -32.60
N GLY A 141 -31.00 -57.32 -33.02
CA GLY A 141 -30.69 -57.69 -34.42
C GLY A 141 -29.24 -57.41 -34.84
N ARG A 142 -28.48 -58.33 -35.45
CA ARG A 142 -28.78 -59.58 -36.16
C ARG A 142 -27.77 -60.66 -35.81
#